data_AF-A0A920EG90-F1
#
_entry.id   AF-A0A920EG90-F1
#
_cell.length_a   1.000
_cell.length_b   1.000
_cell.length_c   1.000
_cell.angle_alpha   90.00
_cell.angle_beta   90.00
_cell.angle_gamma   90.00
#
_symmetry.space_group_name_H-M   'P 1'
#
loop_
_entity.id
_entity.type
_entity.pdbx_description
1 polymer ?
#
loop_
_entity_poly.entity_id
_entity_poly.type
_entity_poly.pdbx_seq_one_letter_code
_entity_poly.pdbx_strand_id
1 'polypeptide(L)'
;MDQFQWISALTRVISAVFRKGGDCTFLVEELKAIFDPQGGYFKSGGRFMPSIVAEIGWAIEDHLQKIGLLAKTEISEHQQKIMDEKKEEFESKLKVEPSPEPSEFPENAQVCKKCSVKAVILMDGCMTCLNCGDSKCG
;
A
#
# COMPACT_ATOMS: atom_id res chain seq x y z
N MET A 1 -12.69 -24.33 -2.11
CA MET A 1 -14.10 -24.46 -1.69
C MET A 1 -14.26 -24.41 -0.16
N ASP A 2 -13.17 -24.49 0.59
CA ASP A 2 -13.17 -24.77 2.03
C ASP A 2 -13.83 -23.71 2.93
N GLN A 3 -14.02 -22.48 2.44
CA GLN A 3 -14.68 -21.41 3.17
C GLN A 3 -16.13 -21.14 2.74
N PHE A 4 -16.64 -21.84 1.72
CA PHE A 4 -17.93 -21.51 1.10
C PHE A 4 -19.12 -21.56 2.08
N GLN A 5 -19.17 -22.59 2.94
CA GLN A 5 -20.23 -22.75 3.94
C GLN A 5 -20.21 -21.60 4.96
N TRP A 6 -19.02 -21.22 5.45
CA TRP A 6 -18.85 -20.15 6.42
C TRP A 6 -19.14 -18.76 5.84
N ILE A 7 -18.69 -18.50 4.61
CA ILE A 7 -19.01 -17.26 3.88
C ILE A 7 -20.53 -17.17 3.63
N SER A 8 -21.16 -18.28 3.24
CA SER A 8 -22.61 -18.34 3.05
C SER A 8 -23.39 -18.10 4.35
N ALA A 9 -22.93 -18.67 5.47
CA ALA A 9 -23.52 -18.44 6.78
C ALA A 9 -23.38 -16.97 7.20
N LEU A 10 -22.17 -16.40 7.09
CA LEU A 10 -21.87 -15.01 7.44
C LEU A 10 -22.76 -14.03 6.65
N THR A 11 -22.80 -14.17 5.33
CA THR A 11 -23.60 -13.28 4.46
C THR A 11 -25.10 -13.38 4.74
N ARG A 12 -25.61 -14.57 5.10
CA ARG A 12 -27.01 -14.76 5.53
C ARG A 12 -27.29 -14.07 6.87
N VAL A 13 -26.37 -14.16 7.83
CA VAL A 13 -26.50 -13.48 9.13
C VAL A 13 -26.50 -11.96 8.95
N ILE A 14 -25.56 -11.41 8.19
CA ILE A 14 -25.50 -9.97 7.86
C ILE A 14 -26.83 -9.53 7.21
N SER A 15 -27.33 -10.30 6.24
CA SER A 15 -28.61 -10.02 5.58
C SER A 15 -29.81 -10.11 6.54
N ALA A 16 -29.76 -10.96 7.56
CA ALA A 16 -30.79 -11.04 8.59
C ALA A 16 -30.75 -9.81 9.51
N VAL A 17 -29.56 -9.34 9.90
CA VAL A 17 -29.39 -8.13 10.70
C VAL A 17 -29.95 -6.91 9.96
N PHE A 18 -29.59 -6.71 8.69
CA PHE A 18 -30.12 -5.61 7.89
C PHE A 18 -31.64 -5.66 7.72
N ARG A 19 -32.24 -6.85 7.62
CA ARG A 19 -33.71 -7.01 7.49
C ARG A 19 -34.47 -6.89 8.80
N LYS A 20 -33.87 -7.28 9.94
CA LYS A 20 -34.51 -7.21 11.26
C LYS A 20 -34.75 -5.75 11.69
N GLY A 21 -33.94 -4.82 11.17
CA GLY A 21 -34.00 -3.40 11.53
C GLY A 21 -33.38 -3.12 12.90
N GLY A 22 -33.18 -1.83 13.19
CA GLY A 22 -32.42 -1.36 14.36
C GLY A 22 -31.01 -0.88 13.97
N ASP A 23 -30.18 -0.64 14.99
CA ASP A 23 -28.80 -0.23 14.76
C ASP A 23 -27.96 -1.40 14.22
N CYS A 24 -27.42 -1.23 13.02
CA CYS A 24 -26.55 -2.20 12.35
C CYS A 24 -25.11 -1.67 12.17
N THR A 25 -24.81 -0.48 12.69
CA THR A 25 -23.50 0.16 12.54
C THR A 25 -22.40 -0.65 13.22
N PHE A 26 -22.72 -1.35 14.32
CA PHE A 26 -21.81 -2.24 15.04
C PHE A 26 -21.15 -3.30 14.15
N LEU A 27 -21.82 -3.75 13.08
CA LEU A 27 -21.25 -4.74 12.14
C LEU A 27 -19.94 -4.27 11.53
N VAL A 28 -19.75 -2.95 11.36
CA VAL A 28 -18.51 -2.39 10.83
C VAL A 28 -17.33 -2.74 11.74
N GLU A 29 -17.47 -2.51 13.04
CA GLU A 29 -16.41 -2.74 14.01
C GLU A 29 -16.14 -4.24 14.19
N GLU A 30 -17.20 -5.03 14.33
CA GLU A 30 -17.11 -6.49 14.50
C GLU A 30 -16.42 -7.17 13.31
N LEU A 31 -16.78 -6.79 12.08
CA LEU A 31 -16.19 -7.40 10.89
C LEU A 31 -14.74 -6.96 10.69
N LYS A 32 -14.40 -5.69 10.94
CA LYS A 32 -13.04 -5.16 10.82
C LYS A 32 -12.08 -5.75 11.85
N ALA A 33 -12.57 -6.18 13.01
CA ALA A 33 -11.79 -6.81 14.07
C ALA A 33 -11.39 -8.27 13.76
N ILE A 34 -11.87 -8.85 12.65
CA ILE A 34 -11.54 -10.23 12.27
C ILE A 34 -10.23 -10.27 11.47
N PHE A 35 -9.28 -11.07 11.94
CA PHE A 35 -7.96 -11.25 11.34
C PHE A 35 -7.83 -12.59 10.64
N ASP A 36 -7.10 -12.60 9.52
CA ASP A 36 -6.69 -13.84 8.87
C ASP A 36 -5.44 -14.38 9.58
N PRO A 37 -5.43 -15.65 10.05
CA PRO A 37 -4.25 -16.23 10.68
C PRO A 37 -3.01 -16.28 9.77
N GLN A 38 -3.18 -16.11 8.46
CA GLN A 38 -2.08 -16.03 7.49
C GLN A 38 -1.51 -14.62 7.31
N GLY A 39 -2.06 -13.60 8.00
CA GLY A 39 -1.50 -12.25 8.03
C GLY A 39 -2.11 -11.25 7.04
N GLY A 40 -3.30 -11.53 6.52
CA GLY A 40 -4.02 -10.63 5.62
C GLY A 40 -3.40 -10.51 4.22
N TYR A 41 -3.75 -9.45 3.49
CA TYR A 41 -3.25 -9.20 2.14
C TYR A 41 -3.31 -7.72 1.75
N PHE A 42 -2.58 -7.34 0.71
CA PHE A 42 -2.68 -6.01 0.11
C PHE A 42 -3.62 -6.06 -1.09
N LYS A 43 -4.60 -5.15 -1.12
CA LYS A 43 -5.46 -4.99 -2.30
C LYS A 43 -4.83 -4.06 -3.33
N SER A 44 -5.41 -4.03 -4.53
CA SER A 44 -5.05 -3.07 -5.57
C SER A 44 -5.10 -1.63 -5.02
N GLY A 45 -4.05 -0.86 -5.28
CA GLY A 45 -3.85 0.47 -4.68
C GLY A 45 -3.07 0.47 -3.37
N GLY A 46 -2.45 -0.65 -2.97
CA GLY A 46 -1.48 -0.69 -1.86
C GLY A 46 -2.10 -0.62 -0.46
N ARG A 47 -3.42 -0.74 -0.34
CA ARG A 47 -4.11 -0.75 0.95
C ARG A 47 -4.06 -2.14 1.58
N PHE A 48 -3.54 -2.22 2.79
CA PHE A 48 -3.52 -3.46 3.57
C PHE A 48 -4.92 -3.83 4.09
N MET A 49 -5.27 -5.11 4.01
CA MET A 49 -6.49 -5.71 4.55
C MET A 49 -6.12 -6.85 5.50
N PRO A 50 -6.55 -6.82 6.78
CA PRO A 50 -6.18 -7.83 7.75
C PRO A 50 -6.88 -9.19 7.53
N SER A 51 -8.02 -9.20 6.83
CA SER A 51 -8.71 -10.41 6.37
C SER A 51 -9.74 -10.07 5.28
N ILE A 52 -10.27 -11.09 4.59
CA ILE A 52 -11.41 -10.91 3.68
C ILE A 52 -12.67 -10.43 4.41
N VAL A 53 -12.86 -10.87 5.66
CA VAL A 53 -14.02 -10.48 6.47
C VAL A 53 -13.92 -9.01 6.89
N ALA A 54 -12.72 -8.55 7.24
CA ALA A 54 -12.46 -7.15 7.51
C ALA A 54 -12.70 -6.29 6.27
N GLU A 55 -12.33 -6.76 5.08
CA GLU A 55 -12.65 -6.05 3.84
C GLU A 55 -14.17 -5.88 3.64
N ILE A 56 -14.97 -6.91 3.95
CA ILE A 56 -16.44 -6.78 3.97
C ILE A 56 -16.88 -5.70 4.96
N GLY A 57 -16.29 -5.64 6.15
CA GLY A 57 -16.54 -4.58 7.13
C GLY A 57 -16.24 -3.17 6.60
N TRP A 58 -15.14 -3.00 5.86
CA TRP A 58 -14.81 -1.74 5.17
C TRP A 58 -15.81 -1.38 4.07
N ALA A 59 -16.30 -2.37 3.30
CA ALA A 59 -17.30 -2.14 2.27
C ALA A 59 -18.65 -1.72 2.86
N ILE A 60 -19.04 -2.35 3.98
CA ILE A 60 -20.26 -1.98 4.71
C ILE A 60 -20.12 -0.57 5.29
N GLU A 61 -18.98 -0.22 5.89
CA GLU A 61 -18.72 1.13 6.39
C GLU A 61 -18.91 2.20 5.30
N ASP A 62 -18.27 2.01 4.14
CA ASP A 62 -18.39 2.92 3.01
C ASP A 62 -19.85 3.08 2.57
N HIS A 63 -20.61 1.98 2.54
CA HIS A 63 -22.04 2.03 2.23
C HIS A 63 -22.84 2.78 3.30
N LEU A 64 -22.63 2.49 4.59
CA LEU A 64 -23.34 3.15 5.69
C LEU A 64 -23.03 4.66 5.75
N GLN A 65 -21.78 5.07 5.45
CA GLN A 65 -21.40 6.47 5.31
C GLN A 65 -22.13 7.14 4.13
N LYS A 66 -22.20 6.47 2.98
CA LYS A 66 -22.88 7.00 1.78
C LYS A 66 -24.37 7.26 1.99
N ILE A 67 -25.04 6.42 2.80
CA ILE A 67 -26.48 6.58 3.09
C ILE A 67 -26.74 7.40 4.37
N GLY A 68 -25.69 7.94 5.01
CA GLY A 68 -25.80 8.79 6.19
C GLY A 68 -26.13 8.07 7.50
N LEU A 69 -26.02 6.74 7.54
CA LEU A 69 -26.19 5.95 8.77
C LEU A 69 -24.94 5.94 9.66
N LEU A 70 -23.77 6.25 9.09
CA LEU A 70 -22.51 6.35 9.83
C LEU A 70 -21.80 7.65 9.48
N ALA A 71 -21.36 8.40 10.49
CA ALA A 71 -20.57 9.60 10.26
C ALA A 71 -19.22 9.23 9.69
N LYS A 72 -18.80 9.90 8.62
CA LYS A 72 -17.43 9.76 8.13
C LYS A 72 -16.51 10.48 9.10
N THR A 73 -15.44 9.83 9.53
CA THR A 73 -14.40 10.48 10.33
C THR A 73 -13.75 11.57 9.48
N GLU A 74 -14.07 12.83 9.77
CA GLU A 74 -13.46 13.96 9.08
C GLU A 74 -12.05 14.19 9.62
N ILE A 75 -11.13 14.46 8.71
CA ILE A 75 -9.79 14.92 9.07
C ILE A 75 -9.96 16.36 9.52
N SER A 76 -9.46 16.70 10.71
CA SER A 76 -9.57 18.08 11.21
C SER A 76 -8.95 19.07 10.21
N GLU A 77 -9.51 20.27 10.09
CA GLU A 77 -9.01 21.30 9.16
C GLU A 77 -7.50 21.56 9.34
N HIS A 78 -7.01 21.49 10.58
CA HIS A 78 -5.60 21.61 10.89
C HIS A 78 -4.75 20.46 10.31
N GLN A 79 -5.20 19.21 10.46
CA GLN A 79 -4.53 18.07 9.85
C GLN A 79 -4.59 18.10 8.33
N GLN A 80 -5.69 18.59 7.76
CA GLN A 80 -5.85 18.71 6.31
C GLN A 80 -4.85 19.73 5.74
N LYS A 81 -4.71 20.91 6.37
CA LYS A 81 -3.70 21.92 6.01
C LYS A 81 -2.28 21.37 6.06
N ILE A 82 -1.91 20.63 7.12
CA ILE A 82 -0.58 20.02 7.23
C ILE A 82 -0.34 19.00 6.09
N MET A 83 -1.35 18.22 5.70
CA MET A 83 -1.22 17.27 4.61
C MET A 83 -1.05 17.97 3.26
N ASP A 84 -1.77 19.07 3.04
CA ASP A 84 -1.68 19.86 1.81
C ASP A 84 -0.32 20.58 1.71
N GLU A 85 0.15 21.22 2.79
CA GLU A 85 1.49 21.82 2.87
C GLU A 85 2.60 20.78 2.58
N LYS A 86 2.51 19.58 3.17
CA LYS A 86 3.49 18.51 2.92
C LYS A 86 3.45 17.97 1.48
N LYS A 87 2.27 17.93 0.85
CA LYS A 87 2.15 17.56 -0.56
C LYS A 87 2.81 18.62 -1.45
N GLU A 88 2.56 19.90 -1.18
CA GLU A 88 3.18 21.01 -1.91
C GLU A 88 4.72 21.03 -1.73
N GLU A 89 5.22 20.80 -0.52
CA GLU A 89 6.66 20.65 -0.26
C GLU A 89 7.27 19.46 -1.02
N PHE A 90 6.57 18.34 -1.12
CA PHE A 90 7.04 17.16 -1.86
C PHE A 90 7.05 17.42 -3.38
N GLU A 91 5.98 18.02 -3.92
CA GLU A 91 5.89 18.37 -5.33
C GLU A 91 6.90 19.43 -5.75
N SER A 92 7.16 20.42 -4.89
CA SER A 92 8.20 21.44 -5.11
C SER A 92 9.60 20.83 -5.06
N LYS A 93 9.89 19.91 -4.13
CA LYS A 93 11.16 19.15 -4.13
C LYS A 93 11.35 18.33 -5.42
N LEU A 94 10.31 17.66 -5.91
CA LEU A 94 10.35 16.94 -7.18
C LEU A 94 10.56 17.85 -8.40
N LYS A 95 10.09 19.10 -8.35
CA LYS A 95 10.32 20.09 -9.42
C LYS A 95 11.68 20.79 -9.32
N VAL A 96 12.33 20.76 -8.16
CA VAL A 96 13.62 21.42 -7.88
C VAL A 96 14.80 20.44 -7.97
N GLU A 97 14.58 19.13 -8.01
CA GLU A 97 15.60 18.19 -8.47
C GLU A 97 15.60 18.13 -10.01
N PRO A 98 16.52 18.83 -10.70
CA PRO A 98 16.87 18.35 -12.03
C PRO A 98 17.38 16.91 -11.84
N SER A 99 16.97 16.00 -12.71
CA SER A 99 17.67 14.73 -12.94
C SER A 99 19.17 14.99 -12.78
N PRO A 100 19.89 14.33 -11.85
CA PRO A 100 21.30 14.59 -11.72
C PRO A 100 21.95 14.27 -13.08
N GLU A 101 22.70 15.27 -13.54
CA GLU A 101 23.63 15.36 -14.67
C GLU A 101 24.10 14.04 -15.30
N PRO A 102 24.46 14.03 -16.60
CA PRO A 102 24.58 12.81 -17.39
C PRO A 102 25.52 11.84 -16.69
N SER A 103 25.00 10.72 -16.22
CA SER A 103 25.85 9.69 -15.66
C SER A 103 26.81 9.26 -16.76
N GLU A 104 28.10 9.51 -16.58
CA GLU A 104 29.19 9.04 -17.48
C GLU A 104 29.17 7.50 -17.64
N PHE A 105 28.39 6.81 -16.81
CA PHE A 105 28.20 5.38 -16.80
C PHE A 105 26.76 5.00 -17.17
N PRO A 106 26.56 3.83 -17.80
CA PRO A 106 25.24 3.36 -18.24
C PRO A 106 24.20 3.31 -17.13
N GLU A 107 22.92 3.54 -17.44
CA GLU A 107 21.82 3.52 -16.45
C GLU A 107 21.69 2.17 -15.72
N ASN A 108 22.08 1.08 -16.39
CA ASN A 108 22.09 -0.28 -15.84
C ASN A 108 23.32 -0.59 -14.94
N ALA A 109 24.17 0.41 -14.65
CA ALA A 109 25.31 0.23 -13.78
C ALA A 109 24.90 0.03 -12.31
N GLN A 110 25.53 -0.93 -11.64
CA GLN A 110 25.40 -1.19 -10.22
C GLN A 110 26.51 -0.50 -9.42
N VAL A 111 26.31 -0.36 -8.10
CA VAL A 111 27.31 0.22 -7.19
C VAL A 111 28.49 -0.73 -6.99
N CYS A 112 29.70 -0.25 -7.23
CA CYS A 112 30.94 -0.99 -6.98
C CYS A 112 31.21 -1.12 -5.48
N LYS A 113 31.50 -2.34 -5.02
CA LYS A 113 31.81 -2.59 -3.61
C LYS A 113 33.20 -2.11 -3.18
N LYS A 114 34.10 -1.80 -4.12
CA LYS A 114 35.47 -1.36 -3.86
C LYS A 114 35.62 0.16 -3.83
N CYS A 115 35.08 0.86 -4.83
CA CYS A 115 35.18 2.33 -4.93
C CYS A 115 33.87 3.07 -4.60
N SER A 116 32.77 2.34 -4.34
CA SER A 116 31.44 2.91 -4.03
C SER A 116 30.80 3.77 -5.14
N VAL A 117 31.32 3.71 -6.37
CA VAL A 117 30.75 4.41 -7.54
C VAL A 117 29.78 3.51 -8.32
N LYS A 118 28.68 4.07 -8.82
CA LYS A 118 27.67 3.37 -9.65
C LYS A 118 28.17 3.17 -11.08
N ALA A 119 29.13 2.25 -11.25
CA ALA A 119 29.85 2.04 -12.50
C ALA A 119 30.09 0.54 -12.84
N VAL A 120 29.41 -0.41 -12.19
CA VAL A 120 29.58 -1.84 -12.46
C VAL A 120 28.59 -2.34 -13.51
N ILE A 121 29.08 -2.91 -14.60
CA ILE A 121 28.27 -3.50 -15.67
C ILE A 121 28.72 -4.94 -15.99
N LEU A 122 27.85 -5.73 -16.61
CA LEU A 122 28.19 -7.06 -17.12
C LEU A 122 28.86 -6.92 -18.49
N MET A 123 30.15 -7.17 -18.59
CA MET A 123 30.91 -7.24 -19.84
C MET A 123 31.58 -8.61 -19.95
N ASP A 124 31.47 -9.25 -21.11
CA ASP A 124 32.13 -10.54 -21.41
C ASP A 124 31.88 -11.64 -20.35
N GLY A 125 30.67 -11.66 -19.79
CA GLY A 125 30.27 -12.62 -18.76
C GLY A 125 30.75 -12.29 -17.34
N CYS A 126 31.42 -11.16 -17.14
CA CYS A 126 31.91 -10.71 -15.84
C CYS A 126 31.35 -9.36 -15.39
N MET A 127 31.16 -9.17 -14.09
CA MET A 127 30.78 -7.89 -13.50
C MET A 127 32.03 -7.02 -13.30
N THR A 128 32.17 -5.96 -14.09
CA THR A 128 33.37 -5.10 -14.13
C THR A 128 33.01 -3.64 -13.83
N CYS A 129 33.77 -3.00 -12.95
CA CYS A 129 33.63 -1.58 -12.63
C CYS A 129 34.40 -0.70 -13.63
N LEU A 130 33.69 0.14 -14.37
CA LEU A 130 34.28 1.10 -15.32
C LEU A 130 35.06 2.24 -14.64
N ASN A 131 34.87 2.46 -13.34
CA ASN A 131 35.54 3.54 -12.60
C ASN A 131 36.87 3.11 -11.95
N CYS A 132 37.00 1.87 -11.48
CA CYS A 132 38.22 1.42 -10.77
C CYS A 132 38.77 0.07 -11.26
N GLY A 133 38.19 -0.54 -12.29
CA GLY A 133 38.65 -1.79 -12.89
C GLY A 133 38.38 -3.05 -12.06
N ASP A 134 37.62 -2.96 -10.98
CA ASP A 134 37.28 -4.12 -10.14
C ASP A 134 36.41 -5.12 -10.91
N SER A 135 36.83 -6.39 -10.96
CA SER A 135 36.16 -7.47 -11.68
C SER A 135 35.98 -8.68 -10.76
N LYS A 136 34.80 -9.33 -10.82
CA LYS A 136 34.54 -10.55 -10.04
C LYS A 136 35.29 -11.80 -10.54
N CYS A 137 35.86 -11.74 -11.74
CA CYS A 137 36.44 -12.90 -12.42
C CYS A 137 37.97 -12.96 -12.36
N GLY A 138 38.60 -11.95 -11.75
CA GLY A 138 40.06 -11.81 -11.70
C GLY A 138 40.55 -10.74 -12.66
#